data_AF-A0A939AMU8-F1
#
_entry.id   AF-A0A939AMU8-F1
#
_cell.length_a   1.000
_cell.length_b   1.000
_cell.length_c   1.000
_cell.angle_alpha   90.00
_cell.angle_beta   90.00
_cell.angle_gamma   90.00
#
_symmetry.space_group_name_H-M   'P 1'
#
loop_
_entity.id
_entity.type
_entity.pdbx_description
1 polymer ?
#
loop_
_entity_poly.entity_id
_entity_poly.type
_entity_poly.pdbx_seq_one_letter_code
_entity_poly.pdbx_strand_id
1 'polypeptide(L)'
;MFDAEFRTYGDDDPAIRGMRAQMTPGLWRLCEHLLGHWQQAGMPVRPAGRGFALDAPHGDRLTTIGWVYPPDRRHVTPRLELALDLLARREIPPEHLDALRDDVERFPTYVPRKGPGLAELPLTTALSLEDLERLVRRLVQFGLALA
;
A
#
# COMPACT_ATOMS: atom_id res chain seq x y z
N MET A 1 13.79 5.32 -17.95
CA MET A 1 13.23 6.50 -17.27
C MET A 1 11.76 6.22 -17.10
N PHE A 2 11.27 6.02 -15.87
CA PHE A 2 9.85 5.72 -15.65
C PHE A 2 9.03 6.99 -15.98
N ASP A 3 8.09 6.87 -16.92
CA ASP A 3 7.37 7.97 -17.58
C ASP A 3 6.57 8.91 -16.66
N ALA A 4 6.08 10.02 -17.23
CA ALA A 4 5.32 11.13 -16.63
C ALA A 4 4.02 10.78 -15.83
N GLU A 5 3.74 9.49 -15.65
CA GLU A 5 2.64 8.95 -14.83
C GLU A 5 3.03 8.73 -13.36
N PHE A 6 4.33 8.69 -13.04
CA PHE A 6 4.82 8.56 -11.67
C PHE A 6 5.05 9.93 -11.07
N ARG A 7 4.16 10.30 -10.15
CA ARG A 7 4.15 11.63 -9.57
C ARG A 7 4.40 11.54 -8.08
N THR A 8 5.27 12.41 -7.60
CA THR A 8 5.20 12.84 -6.21
C THR A 8 3.89 13.60 -6.07
N TYR A 9 2.93 13.01 -5.37
CA TYR A 9 1.68 13.70 -5.04
C TYR A 9 1.96 14.76 -4.00
N GLY A 10 1.66 16.01 -4.34
CA GLY A 10 1.50 17.08 -3.35
C GLY A 10 0.09 17.06 -2.78
N ASP A 11 -0.09 17.71 -1.64
CA ASP A 11 -1.37 17.79 -0.91
C ASP A 11 -2.53 18.36 -1.75
N ASP A 12 -2.21 19.15 -2.78
CA ASP A 12 -3.17 19.80 -3.69
C ASP A 12 -3.60 18.93 -4.89
N ASP A 13 -3.04 17.72 -5.04
CA ASP A 13 -3.43 16.84 -6.14
C ASP A 13 -4.94 16.48 -6.03
N PRO A 14 -5.73 16.60 -7.12
CA PRO A 14 -7.16 16.28 -7.10
C PRO A 14 -7.49 14.87 -6.58
N ALA A 15 -6.63 13.88 -6.83
CA ALA A 15 -6.82 12.51 -6.33
C ALA A 15 -6.65 12.44 -4.81
N ILE A 16 -5.60 13.10 -4.28
CA ILE A 16 -5.33 13.23 -2.84
C ILE A 16 -6.46 13.99 -2.15
N ARG A 17 -6.92 15.12 -2.71
CA ARG A 17 -8.05 15.89 -2.17
C ARG A 17 -9.36 15.09 -2.15
N GLY A 18 -9.64 14.35 -3.22
CA GLY A 18 -10.82 13.48 -3.31
C GLY A 18 -10.80 12.35 -2.28
N MET A 19 -9.64 11.79 -1.97
CA MET A 19 -9.48 10.78 -0.92
C MET A 19 -9.61 11.38 0.47
N ARG A 20 -8.96 12.52 0.73
CA ARG A 20 -9.04 13.24 2.01
C ARG A 20 -10.48 13.55 2.39
N ALA A 21 -11.31 13.96 1.42
CA ALA A 21 -12.73 14.25 1.65
C ALA A 21 -13.56 13.01 2.03
N GLN A 22 -13.11 11.81 1.69
CA GLN A 22 -13.82 10.54 1.94
C GLN A 22 -13.34 9.80 3.20
N MET A 23 -12.30 10.30 3.87
CA MET A 23 -11.68 9.67 5.04
C MET A 23 -11.88 10.52 6.30
N THR A 24 -11.88 9.87 7.47
CA THR A 24 -11.79 10.62 8.74
C THR A 24 -10.38 11.22 8.88
N PRO A 25 -10.19 12.34 9.62
CA PRO A 25 -8.88 12.96 9.77
C PRO A 25 -7.79 12.03 10.31
N GLY A 26 -8.14 11.15 11.25
CA GLY A 26 -7.21 10.16 11.81
C GLY A 26 -6.77 9.12 10.77
N LEU A 27 -7.72 8.62 9.98
CA LEU A 27 -7.43 7.66 8.90
C LEU A 27 -6.67 8.29 7.73
N TRP A 28 -6.93 9.57 7.44
CA TRP A 28 -6.18 10.34 6.45
C TRP A 28 -4.72 10.51 6.87
N ARG A 29 -4.44 10.88 8.12
CA ARG A 29 -3.07 10.99 8.66
C ARG A 29 -2.27 9.69 8.54
N LEU A 30 -2.95 8.55 8.68
CA LEU A 30 -2.35 7.24 8.51
C LEU A 30 -1.97 6.96 7.05
N CYS A 31 -2.84 7.32 6.11
CA CYS A 31 -2.54 7.23 4.68
C CYS A 31 -1.45 8.22 4.26
N GLU A 32 -1.45 9.44 4.80
CA GLU A 32 -0.39 10.44 4.62
C GLU A 32 0.96 9.93 5.10
N HIS A 33 1.02 9.27 6.26
CA HIS A 33 2.27 8.66 6.74
C HIS A 33 2.79 7.59 5.77
N LEU A 34 1.91 6.68 5.34
CA LEU A 34 2.27 5.63 4.37
C LEU A 34 2.81 6.23 3.06
N LEU A 35 2.07 7.17 2.48
CA LEU A 35 2.46 7.87 1.26
C LEU A 35 3.76 8.65 1.43
N GLY A 36 3.90 9.37 2.54
CA GLY A 36 5.07 10.16 2.87
C GLY A 36 6.32 9.28 2.99
N HIS A 37 6.25 8.18 3.74
CA HIS A 37 7.38 7.25 3.84
C HIS A 37 7.73 6.59 2.49
N TRP A 38 6.72 6.24 1.69
CA TRP A 38 6.94 5.67 0.35
C TRP A 38 7.65 6.66 -0.57
N GLN A 39 7.15 7.90 -0.65
CA GLN A 39 7.72 8.96 -1.49
C GLN A 39 9.10 9.42 -1.00
N GLN A 40 9.33 9.49 0.31
CA GLN A 40 10.65 9.79 0.89
C GLN A 40 11.69 8.72 0.54
N ALA A 41 11.26 7.47 0.38
CA ALA A 41 12.10 6.37 -0.10
C ALA A 41 12.38 6.44 -1.61
N GLY A 42 11.89 7.47 -2.32
CA GLY A 42 12.05 7.63 -3.76
C GLY A 42 11.16 6.68 -4.57
N MET A 43 10.16 6.07 -3.92
CA MET A 43 9.35 5.03 -4.54
C MET A 43 8.13 5.62 -5.27
N PRO A 44 7.79 5.09 -6.46
CA PRO A 44 6.69 5.61 -7.25
C PRO A 44 5.32 5.33 -6.62
N VAL A 45 4.42 6.30 -6.74
CA VAL A 45 3.01 6.17 -6.41
C VAL A 45 2.20 6.49 -7.67
N ARG A 46 1.16 5.71 -7.94
CA ARG A 46 0.28 5.90 -9.11
C ARG A 46 -1.17 5.99 -8.67
N PRO A 47 -2.04 6.78 -9.34
CA PRO A 47 -3.45 6.81 -8.99
C PRO A 47 -4.07 5.47 -9.38
N ALA A 48 -4.87 4.90 -8.49
CA ALA A 48 -5.72 3.76 -8.79
C ALA A 48 -7.16 4.26 -8.84
N GLY A 49 -8.05 3.63 -9.63
CA GLY A 49 -9.36 4.20 -9.96
C GLY A 49 -10.24 4.68 -8.79
N ARG A 50 -9.98 4.24 -7.55
CA ARG A 50 -10.58 4.82 -6.33
C ARG A 50 -9.58 5.27 -5.27
N GLY A 51 -8.28 5.13 -5.47
CA GLY A 51 -7.27 5.48 -4.47
C GLY A 51 -5.86 5.59 -5.05
N PHE A 52 -4.86 4.96 -4.43
CA PHE A 52 -3.48 4.94 -4.96
C PHE A 52 -2.85 3.56 -4.89
N ALA A 53 -1.91 3.32 -5.80
CA ALA A 53 -1.06 2.15 -5.88
C ALA A 53 0.35 2.50 -5.38
N LEU A 54 0.89 1.65 -4.51
CA LEU A 54 2.28 1.66 -4.07
C LEU A 54 3.06 0.79 -5.05
N ASP A 55 3.83 1.44 -5.93
CA ASP A 55 4.61 0.76 -6.96
C ASP A 55 6.09 0.72 -6.53
N ALA A 56 6.76 -0.41 -6.76
CA ALA A 56 8.20 -0.56 -6.59
C ALA A 56 8.90 -0.80 -7.92
N PRO A 57 10.10 -0.24 -8.13
CA PRO A 57 10.97 -0.68 -9.22
C PRO A 57 11.28 -2.16 -9.06
N HIS A 58 11.39 -2.86 -10.19
CA HIS A 58 11.80 -4.25 -10.29
C HIS A 58 12.40 -4.48 -11.67
N GLY A 59 13.73 -4.45 -11.76
CA GLY A 59 14.43 -4.38 -13.04
C GLY A 59 13.98 -3.16 -13.86
N ASP A 60 13.67 -3.35 -15.14
CA ASP A 60 13.19 -2.28 -16.03
C ASP A 60 11.68 -1.99 -15.91
N ARG A 61 10.99 -2.60 -14.93
CA ARG A 61 9.52 -2.51 -14.77
C ARG A 61 9.16 -2.00 -13.38
N LEU A 62 7.89 -1.62 -13.24
CA LEU A 62 7.29 -1.33 -11.95
C LEU A 62 6.33 -2.44 -11.56
N THR A 63 6.34 -2.75 -10.27
CA THR A 63 5.51 -3.77 -9.68
C THR A 63 4.66 -3.16 -8.57
N THR A 64 3.35 -3.27 -8.70
CA THR A 64 2.44 -2.83 -7.64
C THR A 64 2.50 -3.78 -6.46
N ILE A 65 2.85 -3.25 -5.29
CA ILE A 65 2.93 -3.99 -4.02
C ILE A 65 1.60 -3.94 -3.29
N GLY A 66 0.89 -2.82 -3.40
CA GLY A 66 -0.43 -2.71 -2.83
C GLY A 66 -1.21 -1.49 -3.27
N TRP A 67 -2.47 -1.44 -2.86
CA TRP A 67 -3.41 -0.37 -3.14
C TRP A 67 -4.06 0.11 -1.86
N VAL A 68 -4.23 1.41 -1.73
CA VAL A 68 -5.03 2.01 -0.66
C VAL A 68 -6.30 2.59 -1.25
N TYR A 69 -7.43 2.20 -0.68
CA TYR A 69 -8.76 2.63 -1.10
C TYR A 69 -9.45 3.42 0.02
N PRO A 70 -10.22 4.47 -0.33
CA PRO A 70 -11.12 5.15 0.59
C PRO A 70 -12.28 4.22 0.99
N PRO A 71 -12.99 4.58 2.08
CA PRO A 71 -14.22 3.90 2.47
C PRO A 71 -15.23 3.83 1.32
N ASP A 72 -15.99 2.74 1.28
CA ASP A 72 -17.12 2.58 0.37
C ASP A 72 -18.34 1.95 1.07
N ARG A 73 -19.41 1.67 0.31
CA ARG A 73 -20.65 1.08 0.87
C ARG A 73 -20.44 -0.30 1.51
N ARG A 74 -19.38 -1.02 1.14
CA ARG A 74 -19.06 -2.37 1.65
C ARG A 74 -18.06 -2.31 2.80
N HIS A 75 -17.18 -1.31 2.79
CA HIS A 75 -16.10 -1.13 3.75
C HIS A 75 -16.13 0.31 4.28
N VAL A 76 -16.68 0.48 5.49
CA VAL A 76 -16.79 1.80 6.14
C VAL A 76 -15.45 2.40 6.60
N THR A 77 -14.38 1.61 6.56
CA THR A 77 -12.99 2.03 6.81
C THR A 77 -12.18 1.95 5.52
N PRO A 78 -11.10 2.75 5.38
CA PRO A 78 -10.14 2.59 4.29
C PRO A 78 -9.55 1.19 4.28
N ARG A 79 -9.12 0.75 3.10
CA ARG A 79 -8.61 -0.60 2.88
C ARG A 79 -7.24 -0.53 2.21
N LEU A 80 -6.28 -1.26 2.76
CA LEU A 80 -5.02 -1.57 2.10
C LEU A 80 -5.13 -2.99 1.52
N GLU A 81 -4.89 -3.14 0.23
CA GLU A 81 -4.81 -4.45 -0.45
C GLU A 81 -3.37 -4.70 -0.87
N LEU A 82 -2.77 -5.82 -0.47
CA LEU A 82 -1.44 -6.21 -0.91
C LEU A 82 -1.51 -7.25 -2.03
N ALA A 83 -0.66 -7.07 -3.04
CA ALA A 83 -0.68 -7.79 -4.31
C ALA A 83 0.10 -9.13 -4.31
N LEU A 84 0.16 -9.85 -3.19
CA LEU A 84 1.12 -10.95 -2.97
C LEU A 84 1.14 -12.03 -4.07
N ASP A 85 -0.01 -12.48 -4.57
CA ASP A 85 -0.07 -13.49 -5.65
C ASP A 85 0.41 -12.94 -6.99
N LEU A 86 0.16 -11.66 -7.26
CA LEU A 86 0.68 -11.03 -8.47
C LEU A 86 2.20 -10.95 -8.39
N LEU A 87 2.75 -10.64 -7.21
CA LEU A 87 4.18 -10.61 -6.96
C LEU A 87 4.80 -12.01 -7.10
N ALA A 88 4.16 -13.06 -6.58
CA ALA A 88 4.62 -14.46 -6.70
C ALA A 88 4.66 -15.00 -8.13
N ARG A 89 3.88 -14.41 -9.04
CA ARG A 89 3.92 -14.72 -10.48
C ARG A 89 4.95 -13.91 -11.24
N ARG A 90 5.55 -12.88 -10.62
CA ARG A 90 6.71 -12.17 -11.16
C ARG A 90 7.98 -12.93 -10.77
N GLU A 91 9.08 -12.66 -11.46
CA GLU A 91 10.42 -13.19 -11.15
C GLU A 91 11.01 -12.55 -9.87
N ILE A 92 10.15 -12.31 -8.87
CA ILE A 92 10.55 -11.82 -7.57
C ILE A 92 11.06 -13.01 -6.75
N PRO A 93 12.21 -12.89 -6.08
CA PRO A 93 12.75 -13.96 -5.27
C PRO A 93 11.72 -14.43 -4.21
N PRO A 94 11.40 -15.74 -4.12
CA PRO A 94 10.42 -16.27 -3.18
C PRO A 94 10.69 -15.86 -1.72
N GLU A 95 11.96 -15.74 -1.34
CA GLU A 95 12.39 -15.32 -0.01
C GLU A 95 11.89 -13.92 0.39
N HIS A 96 11.81 -12.99 -0.57
CA HIS A 96 11.30 -11.64 -0.32
C HIS A 96 9.78 -11.70 -0.10
N LEU A 97 9.08 -12.55 -0.86
CA LEU A 97 7.63 -12.72 -0.77
C LEU A 97 7.21 -13.42 0.51
N ASP A 98 7.96 -14.44 0.92
CA ASP A 98 7.70 -15.17 2.16
C ASP A 98 7.97 -14.28 3.37
N ALA A 99 9.03 -13.46 3.36
CA ALA A 99 9.27 -12.48 4.42
C ALA A 99 8.13 -11.45 4.53
N LEU A 100 7.68 -10.89 3.39
CA LEU A 100 6.53 -9.97 3.39
C LEU A 100 5.25 -10.66 3.85
N ARG A 101 5.01 -11.91 3.43
CA ARG A 101 3.83 -12.69 3.83
C ARG A 101 3.84 -12.96 5.33
N ASP A 102 4.94 -13.49 5.87
CA ASP A 102 5.10 -13.74 7.31
C ASP A 102 4.84 -12.48 8.13
N ASP A 103 5.35 -11.35 7.66
CA ASP A 103 5.18 -10.07 8.33
C ASP A 103 3.72 -9.60 8.32
N VAL A 104 3.04 -9.76 7.19
CA VAL A 104 1.62 -9.45 7.02
C VAL A 104 0.73 -10.41 7.80
N GLU A 105 1.05 -11.70 7.84
CA GLU A 105 0.27 -12.71 8.58
C GLU A 105 0.37 -12.50 10.10
N ARG A 106 1.48 -11.94 10.58
CA ARG A 106 1.67 -11.54 11.97
C ARG A 106 0.93 -10.25 12.33
N PHE A 107 0.31 -9.56 11.37
CA PHE A 107 -0.48 -8.38 11.68
C PHE A 107 -1.81 -8.73 12.35
N PRO A 108 -2.18 -8.08 13.47
CA PRO A 108 -3.35 -8.45 14.28
C PRO A 108 -4.71 -8.31 13.57
N THR A 109 -4.77 -7.67 12.39
CA THR A 109 -5.99 -7.54 11.58
C THR A 109 -5.90 -8.24 10.23
N TYR A 110 -4.92 -9.13 10.04
CA TYR A 110 -4.88 -9.95 8.84
C TYR A 110 -6.04 -10.96 8.87
N VAL A 111 -6.99 -10.76 7.96
CA VAL A 111 -8.07 -11.73 7.71
C VAL A 111 -7.95 -12.13 6.25
N PRO A 112 -7.34 -13.29 5.93
CA PRO A 112 -7.31 -13.77 4.57
C PRO A 112 -8.75 -14.00 4.11
N ARG A 113 -9.24 -13.18 3.18
CA ARG A 113 -10.51 -13.45 2.53
C ARG A 113 -10.31 -14.69 1.66
N LYS A 114 -11.28 -15.61 1.69
CA LYS A 114 -11.26 -16.84 0.87
C LYS A 114 -11.25 -16.47 -0.63
N GLY A 115 -10.06 -16.40 -1.21
CA GLY A 115 -9.76 -16.14 -2.62
C GLY A 115 -8.24 -16.09 -2.84
N PRO A 116 -7.73 -16.35 -4.07
CA PRO A 116 -6.29 -16.48 -4.31
C PRO A 116 -5.54 -15.15 -4.10
N GLY A 117 -4.75 -15.14 -3.01
CA GLY A 117 -3.63 -14.26 -2.62
C GLY A 117 -3.59 -12.78 -2.95
N LEU A 118 -4.73 -12.11 -2.77
CA LEU A 118 -4.74 -10.71 -2.34
C LEU A 118 -4.93 -10.66 -0.83
N ALA A 119 -3.99 -10.04 -0.11
CA ALA A 119 -4.14 -9.82 1.33
C ALA A 119 -4.92 -8.52 1.55
N GLU A 120 -6.13 -8.63 2.10
CA GLU A 120 -6.94 -7.47 2.48
C GLU A 120 -6.63 -7.08 3.93
N LEU A 121 -6.05 -5.90 4.14
CA LEU A 121 -5.80 -5.33 5.46
C LEU A 121 -6.71 -4.12 5.65
N PRO A 122 -7.81 -4.24 6.41
CA PRO A 122 -8.61 -3.08 6.73
C PRO A 122 -7.79 -2.14 7.64
N LEU A 123 -7.69 -0.86 7.27
CA LEU A 123 -7.11 0.17 8.13
C LEU A 123 -8.17 0.52 9.19
N THR A 124 -8.28 -0.33 10.22
CA THR A 124 -9.27 -0.17 11.29
C THR A 124 -8.76 0.79 12.37
N THR A 125 -9.69 1.42 13.10
CA THR A 125 -9.38 2.12 14.35
C THR A 125 -8.91 1.20 15.48
N ALA A 126 -8.98 -0.12 15.30
CA ALA A 126 -8.50 -1.11 16.26
C ALA A 126 -7.00 -1.45 16.06
N LEU A 127 -6.39 -1.06 14.93
CA LEU A 127 -4.94 -1.07 14.80
C LEU A 127 -4.36 0.11 15.56
N SER A 128 -3.38 -0.15 16.41
CA SER A 128 -2.60 0.93 17.02
C SER A 128 -1.83 1.68 15.92
N LEU A 129 -1.55 2.96 16.16
CA LEU A 129 -0.72 3.76 15.25
C LEU A 129 0.68 3.13 15.08
N GLU A 130 1.22 2.55 16.15
CA GLU A 130 2.51 1.85 16.17
C GLU A 130 2.51 0.61 15.28
N ASP A 131 1.46 -0.21 15.34
CA ASP A 131 1.32 -1.35 14.46
C ASP A 131 1.31 -0.90 13.00
N LEU A 132 0.52 0.12 12.69
CA LEU A 132 0.45 0.60 11.32
C LEU A 132 1.77 1.21 10.83
N GLU A 133 2.48 1.97 11.67
CA GLU A 133 3.83 2.46 11.34
C GLU A 133 4.81 1.31 11.07
N ARG A 134 4.72 0.24 11.84
CA ARG A 134 5.53 -0.97 11.61
C ARG A 134 5.19 -1.62 10.27
N LEU A 135 3.92 -1.69 9.88
CA LEU A 135 3.51 -2.20 8.56
C LEU A 135 4.06 -1.32 7.44
N VAL A 136 3.90 -0.01 7.57
CA VAL A 136 4.37 1.00 6.60
C VAL A 136 5.88 0.86 6.38
N ARG A 137 6.66 0.84 7.46
CA ARG A 137 8.12 0.70 7.38
C ARG A 137 8.52 -0.59 6.66
N ARG A 138 7.85 -1.71 6.95
CA ARG A 138 8.13 -2.99 6.29
C ARG A 138 7.77 -2.97 4.82
N LEU A 139 6.63 -2.42 4.44
CA LEU A 139 6.25 -2.28 3.04
C LEU A 139 7.28 -1.45 2.29
N VAL A 140 7.73 -0.33 2.86
CA VAL A 140 8.77 0.53 2.26
C VAL A 140 10.08 -0.23 2.12
N GLN A 141 10.52 -0.94 3.16
CA GLN A 141 11.73 -1.77 3.11
C GLN A 141 11.63 -2.84 2.02
N PHE A 142 10.48 -3.51 1.92
CA PHE A 142 10.24 -4.51 0.87
C PHE A 142 10.28 -3.87 -0.52
N GLY A 143 9.64 -2.72 -0.70
CA GLY A 143 9.68 -1.98 -1.95
C GLY A 143 11.11 -1.57 -2.34
N LEU A 144 11.90 -1.08 -1.39
CA LEU A 144 13.31 -0.76 -1.58
C LEU A 144 14.14 -2.00 -1.92
N ALA A 145 13.82 -3.18 -1.37
CA ALA A 145 14.51 -4.42 -1.68
C ALA A 145 14.19 -4.97 -3.08
N LEU A 146 13.11 -4.49 -3.71
CA LEU A 146 12.78 -4.80 -5.10
C LEU A 146 13.44 -3.82 -6.10
N ALA A 147 13.78 -2.61 -5.64
CA ALA A 147 14.34 -1.52 -6.44
C ALA A 147 15.79 -1.76 -6.86
#